data_AF-A0A453T3M1-F1
#
_entry.id   AF-A0A453T3M1-F1
#
_cell.length_a   1.000
_cell.length_b   1.000
_cell.length_c   1.000
_cell.angle_alpha   90.00
_cell.angle_beta   90.00
_cell.angle_gamma   90.00
#
_symmetry.space_group_name_H-M   'P 1'
#
loop_
_entity.id
_entity.type
_entity.pdbx_description
1 polymer ?
#
loop_
_entity_poly.entity_id
_entity_poly.type
_entity_poly.pdbx_seq_one_letter_code
_entity_poly.pdbx_strand_id
1 'polypeptide(L)'
;METPDSVVEPSFCGSYTESEPTCMMHHQRPKKMVAFEGALTGRRFLGCPVQQDVGVNCGVVEWVDGPWPEILQRCLTRIWDMYHEQNLGRVNDKQAHEKEVAKLQKEIDFLSNNYS
;
A
#
# COMPACT_ATOMS: atom_id res chain seq x y z
N MET A 1 -9.16 6.59 -13.62
CA MET A 1 -7.83 6.29 -13.06
C MET A 1 -8.06 5.85 -11.63
N GLU A 2 -7.51 4.71 -11.23
CA GLU A 2 -7.57 4.25 -9.85
C GLU A 2 -6.78 5.23 -8.95
N THR A 3 -7.35 5.58 -7.80
CA THR A 3 -6.64 6.24 -6.69
C THR A 3 -5.56 5.31 -6.15
N PRO A 4 -4.28 5.72 -6.12
CA PRO A 4 -3.21 4.94 -5.52
C PRO A 4 -3.30 4.99 -3.99
N ASP A 5 -2.66 4.02 -3.33
CA ASP A 5 -2.38 4.12 -1.90
C ASP A 5 -1.66 5.42 -1.56
N SER A 6 -1.82 5.92 -0.33
CA SER A 6 -1.29 7.24 0.03
C SER A 6 -0.60 7.29 1.39
N VAL A 7 0.38 8.18 1.50
CA VAL A 7 1.11 8.48 2.73
C VAL A 7 0.91 9.95 3.13
N VAL A 8 1.01 10.23 4.43
CA VAL A 8 0.91 11.60 4.96
C VAL A 8 2.24 12.32 4.77
N GLU A 9 2.23 13.42 4.02
CA GLU A 9 3.35 14.36 3.92
C GLU A 9 3.02 15.65 4.71
N PRO A 10 3.76 16.01 5.77
CA PRO A 10 3.42 17.16 6.61
C PRO A 10 3.35 18.50 5.88
N SER A 11 4.18 18.70 4.85
CA SER A 11 4.17 19.90 4.01
C SER A 11 3.06 19.89 2.94
N PHE A 12 2.40 18.75 2.73
CA PHE A 12 1.36 18.57 1.71
C PHE A 12 0.25 17.66 2.25
N CYS A 13 -0.48 18.17 3.24
CA CYS A 13 -1.60 17.45 3.86
C CYS A 13 -2.83 18.34 4.06
N GLY A 14 -3.94 17.71 4.42
CA GLY A 14 -5.20 18.39 4.76
C GLY A 14 -6.09 18.68 3.55
N SER A 15 -7.22 19.31 3.81
CA SER A 15 -8.22 19.63 2.79
C SER A 15 -7.71 20.69 1.83
N TYR A 16 -8.05 20.54 0.56
CA TYR A 16 -7.84 21.57 -0.45
C TYR A 16 -9.06 22.49 -0.49
N THR A 17 -8.93 23.67 0.10
CA THR A 17 -10.05 24.61 0.29
C THR A 17 -10.28 25.54 -0.90
N GLU A 18 -9.34 25.58 -1.85
CA GLU A 18 -9.36 26.50 -3.00
C GLU A 18 -10.17 25.98 -4.19
N SER A 19 -10.62 24.71 -4.18
CA SER A 19 -11.53 24.16 -5.19
C SER A 19 -12.92 23.93 -4.63
N GLU A 20 -13.94 24.08 -5.48
CA GLU A 20 -15.27 23.51 -5.24
C GLU A 20 -15.20 21.99 -4.99
N PRO A 21 -16.26 21.38 -4.40
CA PRO A 21 -16.31 19.92 -4.25
C PRO A 21 -16.19 19.22 -5.60
N THR A 22 -15.16 18.40 -5.78
CA THR A 22 -14.80 17.83 -7.09
C THR A 22 -14.97 16.31 -7.17
N CYS A 23 -15.13 15.61 -6.05
CA CYS A 23 -15.43 14.19 -6.10
C CYS A 23 -16.85 13.97 -6.64
N MET A 24 -16.99 13.38 -7.84
CA MET A 24 -18.29 13.13 -8.47
C MET A 24 -19.19 12.16 -7.69
N MET A 25 -18.59 11.28 -6.89
CA MET A 25 -19.31 10.25 -6.13
C MET A 25 -19.76 10.72 -4.74
N HIS A 26 -18.89 11.46 -4.04
CA HIS A 26 -19.11 11.81 -2.63
C HIS A 26 -19.39 13.30 -2.42
N HIS A 27 -19.24 14.12 -3.46
CA HIS A 27 -19.39 15.58 -3.42
C HIS A 27 -18.59 16.24 -2.28
N GLN A 28 -17.42 15.67 -1.99
CA GLN A 28 -16.50 16.19 -0.98
C GLN A 28 -15.40 17.03 -1.64
N ARG A 29 -14.89 18.00 -0.87
CA ARG A 29 -13.67 18.72 -1.25
C ARG A 29 -12.48 17.77 -1.22
N PRO A 30 -11.58 17.85 -2.19
CA PRO A 30 -10.44 16.95 -2.25
C PRO A 30 -9.47 17.21 -1.10
N LYS A 31 -8.69 16.20 -0.77
CA LYS A 31 -7.60 16.23 0.19
C LYS A 31 -6.27 16.19 -0.58
N LYS A 32 -5.26 16.87 -0.03
CA LYS A 32 -3.87 16.76 -0.45
C LYS A 32 -3.33 15.40 -0.01
N MET A 33 -2.86 14.60 -0.97
CA MET A 33 -2.39 13.23 -0.76
C MET A 33 -1.11 12.99 -1.56
N VAL A 34 -0.28 12.07 -1.09
CA VAL A 34 0.96 11.66 -1.77
C VAL A 34 0.84 10.19 -2.09
N ALA A 35 1.01 9.83 -3.36
CA ALA A 35 0.93 8.45 -3.82
C ALA A 35 2.06 7.62 -3.20
N PHE A 36 1.74 6.42 -2.77
CA PHE A 36 2.66 5.47 -2.16
C PHE A 36 2.48 4.10 -2.82
N GLU A 37 2.67 4.06 -4.14
CA GLU A 37 2.50 2.84 -4.91
C GLU A 37 3.25 2.91 -6.24
N GLY A 38 4.00 1.85 -6.55
CA GLY A 38 4.66 1.63 -7.84
C GLY A 38 5.41 2.85 -8.39
N ALA A 39 5.26 3.09 -9.69
CA ALA A 39 5.90 4.19 -10.42
C ALA A 39 5.42 5.60 -10.01
N LEU A 40 4.33 5.70 -9.26
CA LEU A 40 3.72 6.97 -8.84
C LEU A 40 4.20 7.41 -7.46
N THR A 41 4.97 6.58 -6.77
CA THR A 41 5.48 6.86 -5.42
C THR A 41 6.07 8.26 -5.30
N GLY A 42 5.59 9.00 -4.29
CA GLY A 42 5.99 10.36 -3.99
C GLY A 42 5.26 11.45 -4.79
N ARG A 43 4.44 11.12 -5.80
CA ARG A 43 3.69 12.14 -6.55
C ARG A 43 2.52 12.67 -5.74
N ARG A 44 2.35 13.99 -5.76
CA ARG A 44 1.26 14.68 -5.08
C ARG A 44 0.01 14.73 -5.94
N PHE A 45 -1.12 14.44 -5.33
CA PHE A 45 -2.43 14.49 -5.98
C PHE A 45 -3.52 14.98 -5.03
N LEU A 46 -4.61 15.42 -5.64
CA LEU A 46 -5.88 15.72 -4.99
C LEU A 46 -6.76 14.48 -5.07
N GLY A 47 -7.11 13.92 -3.91
CA GLY A 47 -7.93 12.71 -3.81
C GLY A 47 -9.20 12.94 -2.98
N CYS A 48 -10.17 12.05 -3.12
CA CYS A 48 -11.35 12.08 -2.25
C CYS A 48 -10.95 11.77 -0.79
N PRO A 49 -11.47 12.51 0.21
CA PRO A 49 -11.16 12.25 1.62
C PRO A 49 -11.88 11.02 2.21
N VAL A 50 -12.91 10.51 1.54
CA VAL A 50 -13.69 9.34 2.00
C VAL A 50 -12.83 8.09 1.84
N GLN A 51 -12.69 7.32 2.92
CA GLN A 51 -12.01 6.02 2.89
C GLN A 51 -12.68 5.14 1.85
N GLN A 52 -11.89 4.63 0.91
CA GLN A 52 -12.41 3.76 -0.14
C GLN A 52 -12.67 2.39 0.48
N ASP A 53 -13.94 2.02 0.62
CA ASP A 53 -14.28 0.62 0.84
C ASP A 53 -13.82 -0.19 -0.37
N VAL A 54 -13.42 -1.45 -0.13
CA VAL A 54 -12.90 -2.36 -1.16
C VAL A 54 -13.89 -2.42 -2.33
N GLY A 55 -13.55 -1.75 -3.44
CA GLY A 55 -14.35 -1.74 -4.68
C GLY A 55 -14.97 -0.40 -5.09
N VAL A 56 -14.91 0.68 -4.29
CA VAL A 56 -15.39 2.02 -4.70
C VAL A 56 -14.22 3.00 -4.78
N ASN A 57 -13.53 2.96 -5.92
CA ASN A 57 -12.49 3.93 -6.23
C ASN A 57 -13.11 5.20 -6.84
N CYS A 58 -13.09 6.30 -6.09
CA CYS A 58 -13.60 7.59 -6.55
C CYS A 58 -12.60 8.37 -7.43
N GLY A 59 -11.44 7.76 -7.71
CA GLY A 59 -10.42 8.24 -8.62
C GLY A 59 -9.53 9.34 -8.05
N VAL A 60 -8.43 9.58 -8.76
CA VAL A 60 -7.65 10.81 -8.61
C VAL A 60 -8.46 11.97 -9.19
N VAL A 61 -8.63 13.05 -8.43
CA VAL A 61 -9.26 14.28 -8.94
C VAL A 61 -8.28 15.00 -9.85
N GLU A 62 -7.05 15.23 -9.37
CA GLU A 62 -6.04 15.99 -10.09
C GLU A 62 -4.63 15.62 -9.62
N TRP A 63 -3.67 15.60 -10.54
CA TRP A 63 -2.24 15.50 -10.21
C TRP A 63 -1.65 16.91 -10.06
N VAL A 64 -1.03 17.17 -8.92
CA VAL A 64 -0.37 18.46 -8.65
C VAL A 64 1.01 18.49 -9.31
N ASP A 65 1.70 17.36 -9.32
CA ASP A 65 3.00 17.23 -9.94
C ASP A 65 2.89 16.76 -11.40
N GLY A 66 3.81 17.25 -12.23
CA GLY A 66 4.06 16.66 -13.54
C GLY A 66 4.38 15.16 -13.45
N PRO A 67 4.30 14.42 -14.57
CA PRO A 67 4.71 13.02 -14.58
C PRO A 67 6.19 12.92 -14.19
N TRP A 68 6.53 11.89 -13.42
CA TRP A 68 7.93 11.56 -13.21
C TRP A 68 8.64 11.29 -14.53
N PRO A 69 9.92 11.67 -14.68
CA PRO A 69 10.72 11.24 -15.81
C PRO A 69 10.67 9.71 -15.93
N GLU A 70 10.69 9.20 -17.17
CA GLU A 70 10.55 7.76 -17.44
C GLU A 70 11.60 6.92 -16.69
N ILE A 71 12.82 7.43 -16.57
CA ILE A 71 13.90 6.77 -15.81
C ILE A 71 13.50 6.62 -14.34
N LEU A 72 12.95 7.67 -13.73
CA LEU A 72 12.51 7.63 -12.33
C LEU A 72 11.34 6.66 -12.14
N GLN A 73 10.36 6.65 -13.06
CA GLN A 73 9.26 5.69 -13.02
C GLN A 73 9.78 4.25 -13.03
N ARG A 74 10.72 3.92 -13.93
CA ARG A 74 11.34 2.59 -14.01
C ARG A 74 12.11 2.22 -12.73
N CYS A 75 12.86 3.17 -12.16
CA CYS A 75 13.56 2.96 -10.89
C CYS A 75 12.59 2.66 -9.74
N LEU A 76 11.51 3.44 -9.62
CA LEU A 76 10.50 3.25 -8.58
C LEU A 76 9.80 1.89 -8.72
N THR A 77 9.38 1.52 -9.94
CA THR A 77 8.82 0.19 -10.20
C THR A 77 9.78 -0.90 -9.75
N ARG A 78 11.08 -0.81 -10.10
CA ARG A 78 12.05 -1.83 -9.72
C ARG A 78 12.23 -1.95 -8.20
N ILE A 79 12.20 -0.82 -7.48
CA ILE A 79 12.28 -0.83 -6.00
C ILE A 79 11.08 -1.54 -5.41
N TRP A 80 9.88 -1.28 -5.93
CA TRP A 80 8.66 -1.97 -5.50
C TRP A 80 8.68 -3.46 -5.80
N ASP A 81 9.14 -3.86 -7.00
CA ASP A 81 9.32 -5.28 -7.34
C ASP A 81 10.22 -5.98 -6.32
N MET A 82 11.37 -5.37 -6.00
CA MET A 82 12.30 -5.90 -5.01
C MET A 82 11.68 -5.99 -3.60
N TYR A 83 10.90 -4.99 -3.20
CA TYR A 83 10.20 -4.99 -1.91
C TYR A 83 9.18 -6.13 -1.82
N HIS A 84 8.39 -6.32 -2.88
CA HIS A 84 7.43 -7.43 -2.95
C HIS A 84 8.14 -8.78 -2.94
N GLU A 85 9.16 -8.97 -3.79
CA GLU A 85 9.96 -10.20 -3.84
C GLU A 85 10.53 -10.56 -2.45
N GLN A 86 11.14 -9.60 -1.75
CA GLN A 86 11.69 -9.83 -0.41
C GLN A 86 10.59 -10.15 0.63
N ASN A 87 9.47 -9.44 0.61
CA ASN A 87 8.38 -9.70 1.53
C ASN A 87 7.73 -11.06 1.29
N LEU A 88 7.53 -11.46 0.04
CA LEU A 88 7.06 -12.80 -0.30
C LEU A 88 8.04 -13.86 0.22
N GLY A 89 9.34 -13.65 0.03
CA GLY A 89 10.38 -14.54 0.59
C GLY A 89 10.26 -14.69 2.10
N ARG A 90 10.17 -13.58 2.85
CA ARG A 90 10.02 -13.59 4.31
C ARG A 90 8.74 -14.29 4.77
N VAL A 91 7.62 -14.09 4.07
CA VAL A 91 6.35 -14.75 4.39
C VAL A 91 6.47 -16.26 4.18
N ASN A 92 7.10 -16.69 3.09
CA ASN A 92 7.31 -18.10 2.79
C ASN A 92 8.24 -18.76 3.84
N ASP A 93 9.35 -18.12 4.19
CA ASP A 93 10.29 -18.61 5.19
C ASP A 93 9.62 -18.74 6.56
N LYS A 94 8.83 -17.73 6.96
CA LYS A 94 8.05 -17.77 8.20
C LYS A 94 7.06 -18.94 8.18
N GLN A 95 6.34 -19.14 7.08
CA GLN A 95 5.38 -20.23 6.96
C GLN A 95 6.05 -21.61 6.99
N ALA A 96 7.23 -21.75 6.37
CA ALA A 96 8.01 -22.99 6.41
C ALA A 96 8.47 -23.30 7.84
N HIS A 97 9.01 -22.29 8.53
CA HIS A 97 9.44 -22.42 9.92
C HIS A 97 8.28 -22.80 10.85
N GLU A 98 7.12 -22.16 10.72
CA GLU A 98 5.93 -22.49 11.53
C GLU A 98 5.46 -23.94 11.31
N LYS A 99 5.56 -24.46 10.08
CA LYS A 99 5.25 -25.88 9.78
C LYS A 99 6.24 -26.83 10.44
N GLU A 100 7.52 -26.51 10.41
CA GLU A 100 8.56 -27.32 11.08
C GLU A 100 8.37 -27.33 12.60
N VAL A 101 8.13 -26.16 13.20
CA VAL A 101 7.83 -26.04 14.64
C VAL A 101 6.61 -26.88 15.01
N ALA A 102 5.53 -26.81 14.22
CA ALA A 102 4.33 -27.61 14.46
C ALA A 102 4.58 -29.13 14.34
N LYS A 103 5.50 -29.55 13.46
CA LYS A 103 5.90 -30.96 13.34
C LYS A 103 6.69 -31.41 14.57
N LEU A 104 7.69 -30.63 14.98
CA LEU A 104 8.51 -30.92 16.15
C LEU A 104 7.66 -30.96 17.43
N GLN A 105 6.70 -30.06 17.58
CA GLN A 105 5.79 -30.08 18.73
C GLN A 105 5.00 -31.38 18.82
N LYS A 106 4.47 -31.89 17.69
CA LYS A 106 3.76 -33.17 17.65
C LYS A 106 4.67 -34.35 18.03
N GLU A 107 5.92 -34.33 17.59
CA GLU A 107 6.91 -35.35 17.96
C GLU A 107 7.22 -35.30 19.47
N ILE A 108 7.38 -34.10 20.04
CA ILE A 108 7.58 -33.89 21.48
C ILE A 108 6.38 -34.42 22.28
N ASP A 109 5.16 -34.09 21.86
CA ASP A 109 3.94 -34.53 22.54
C ASP A 109 3.79 -36.06 22.47
N PHE A 110 4.10 -36.66 21.31
CA PHE A 110 4.11 -38.11 21.13
C PHE A 110 5.13 -38.80 22.05
N LEU A 111 6.37 -38.30 22.09
CA LEU A 111 7.40 -38.86 22.95
C LEU A 111 7.05 -38.70 24.43
N SER A 112 6.55 -37.54 24.83
CA SER A 112 6.13 -37.28 26.21
C SER A 112 5.03 -38.25 26.64
N ASN A 113 4.04 -38.52 25.78
CA ASN A 113 2.95 -39.45 26.10
C ASN A 113 3.39 -40.92 26.16
N ASN A 114 4.43 -41.32 25.43
CA ASN A 114 4.90 -42.72 25.40
C ASN A 114 5.98 -43.04 26.44
N TYR A 115 6.67 -42.02 26.95
CA TYR A 115 7.78 -42.16 27.89
C TYR A 115 7.56 -41.42 29.23
N SER A 116 6.30 -41.05 29.54
CA SER A 116 5.85 -40.68 30.90
C SER A 116 5.37 -41.91 31.65
#